data_AF-A0A8S3TEC6-F1
#
_entry.id   AF-A0A8S3TEC6-F1
#
_cell.length_a   1.000
_cell.length_b   1.000
_cell.length_c   1.000
_cell.angle_alpha   90.00
_cell.angle_beta   90.00
_cell.angle_gamma   90.00
#
_symmetry.space_group_name_H-M   'P 1'
#
loop_
_entity.id
_entity.type
_entity.pdbx_description
1 polymer ?
#
loop_
_entity_poly.entity_id
_entity_poly.type
_entity_poly.pdbx_seq_one_letter_code
_entity_poly.pdbx_strand_id
1 'polypeptide(L)'
;MATCCGRPPDSGQNSNYNDDSISPTFTELVSVRLNSNLEGKTNGTLQKTDAIDVLNSSQCDQWFESQNVNNDISLSNSQDSITFSQDSYIPSQQTIMYLDKVLDGLPREKYIDMIVHTLKGNESLVTWYRNILLSRAGEIEGCPKGKLCNRKTTNKSSSIQKYAKDCYILQMFTEGDASEIDSVFSRSVNSTSDNLHNDTICEQNPVNQVDINSTLQLLIERVNGLENILKSKDGIEKKLKAKIEELENVIDDNKRQFELLKAEITPKIVKFESEIKTMSWLASDVGEFNFMAHSSKMKEIQSEIKQNRIAITSLQKHSEKINPY
;
A
#
# COMPACT_ATOMS: atom_id res chain seq x y z
N MET A 1 -50.74 -60.94 -5.34
CA MET A 1 -49.55 -61.64 -5.90
C MET A 1 -48.63 -60.58 -6.48
N ALA A 2 -47.41 -60.54 -5.96
CA ALA A 2 -46.35 -59.61 -6.31
C ALA A 2 -45.55 -60.09 -7.53
N THR A 3 -45.02 -59.16 -8.33
CA THR A 3 -43.76 -59.22 -9.12
C THR A 3 -43.64 -57.89 -9.87
N CYS A 4 -42.72 -56.99 -9.52
CA CYS A 4 -41.27 -56.96 -9.74
C CYS A 4 -40.85 -56.39 -11.11
N CYS A 5 -40.20 -55.23 -11.01
CA CYS A 5 -38.92 -54.85 -11.63
C CYS A 5 -38.82 -54.66 -13.15
N GLY A 6 -38.47 -53.42 -13.55
CA GLY A 6 -37.91 -53.09 -14.85
C GLY A 6 -37.31 -51.67 -14.86
N ARG A 7 -36.10 -51.53 -14.31
CA ARG A 7 -35.28 -50.29 -14.39
C ARG A 7 -34.15 -50.56 -15.40
N PRO A 8 -33.96 -49.75 -16.45
CA PRO A 8 -32.82 -49.91 -17.37
C PRO A 8 -31.55 -49.26 -16.80
N PRO A 9 -30.36 -49.69 -17.28
CA PRO A 9 -29.08 -49.47 -16.62
C PRO A 9 -28.37 -48.18 -17.02
N ASP A 10 -27.35 -47.89 -16.22
CA ASP A 10 -26.36 -46.84 -16.31
C ASP A 10 -25.75 -46.63 -17.70
N SER A 11 -25.63 -45.35 -18.07
CA SER A 11 -24.53 -44.88 -18.92
C SER A 11 -23.81 -43.75 -18.17
N GLY A 12 -22.75 -44.12 -17.46
CA GLY A 12 -21.79 -43.20 -16.92
C GLY A 12 -21.07 -42.44 -18.04
N GLN A 13 -21.11 -41.12 -17.97
CA GLN A 13 -20.12 -40.27 -18.61
C GLN A 13 -19.47 -39.42 -17.52
N ASN A 14 -18.27 -39.87 -17.16
CA ASN A 14 -17.36 -39.20 -16.27
C ASN A 14 -16.53 -38.24 -17.14
N SER A 15 -16.94 -36.99 -17.28
CA SER A 15 -16.15 -35.95 -17.95
C SER A 15 -15.48 -35.08 -16.90
N ASN A 16 -14.31 -35.54 -16.44
CA ASN A 16 -13.30 -34.67 -15.82
C ASN A 16 -12.75 -33.75 -16.92
N TYR A 17 -13.33 -32.56 -17.06
CA TYR A 17 -12.66 -31.43 -17.68
C TYR A 17 -11.84 -30.73 -16.59
N ASN A 18 -10.57 -31.09 -16.48
CA ASN A 18 -9.57 -30.21 -15.88
C ASN A 18 -9.31 -29.10 -16.89
N ASP A 19 -9.95 -27.95 -16.67
CA ASP A 19 -9.67 -26.72 -17.39
C ASP A 19 -8.47 -26.04 -16.72
N ASP A 20 -7.27 -26.60 -16.93
CA ASP A 20 -6.00 -25.95 -16.60
C ASP A 20 -5.65 -24.97 -17.73
N SER A 21 -6.44 -23.89 -17.83
CA SER A 21 -6.06 -22.71 -18.60
C SER A 21 -5.04 -21.90 -17.78
N ILE A 22 -3.81 -22.42 -17.67
CA ILE A 22 -2.66 -21.65 -17.20
C ILE A 22 -2.31 -20.67 -18.32
N SER A 23 -2.80 -19.44 -18.18
CA SER A 23 -2.30 -18.30 -18.94
C SER A 23 -0.83 -18.10 -18.57
N PRO A 24 0.13 -18.11 -19.51
CA PRO A 24 1.51 -17.81 -19.18
C PRO A 24 1.61 -16.33 -18.83
N THR A 25 1.79 -16.05 -17.54
CA THR A 25 2.19 -14.73 -17.04
C THR A 25 3.57 -14.40 -17.60
N PHE A 26 3.61 -13.35 -18.40
CA PHE A 26 4.77 -12.74 -19.04
C PHE A 26 5.65 -12.06 -17.98
N THR A 27 6.35 -12.84 -17.15
CA THR A 27 7.19 -12.25 -16.08
C THR A 27 8.53 -12.95 -15.86
N GLU A 28 9.06 -13.64 -16.87
CA GLU A 28 10.39 -14.25 -16.72
C GLU A 28 11.09 -14.40 -18.06
N LEU A 29 11.75 -13.33 -18.55
CA LEU A 29 12.86 -13.37 -19.54
C LEU A 29 13.35 -11.97 -19.92
N VAL A 30 14.09 -11.27 -19.05
CA VAL A 30 15.22 -10.41 -19.46
C VAL A 30 16.19 -10.25 -18.28
N SER A 31 17.12 -11.18 -18.11
CA SER A 31 18.42 -10.88 -17.50
C SER A 31 19.48 -10.94 -18.59
N VAL A 32 19.57 -9.87 -19.39
CA VAL A 32 20.66 -9.69 -20.33
C VAL A 32 21.69 -8.76 -19.68
N ARG A 33 22.85 -9.36 -19.36
CA ARG A 33 24.09 -8.67 -19.03
C ARG A 33 24.39 -7.58 -20.07
N LEU A 34 24.52 -6.33 -19.61
CA LEU A 34 25.30 -5.32 -20.31
C LEU A 34 26.63 -5.15 -19.57
N ASN A 35 27.62 -5.95 -19.96
CA ASN A 35 29.02 -5.60 -19.82
C ASN A 35 29.50 -5.20 -21.22
N SER A 36 29.74 -3.92 -21.45
CA SER A 36 30.58 -3.48 -22.55
C SER A 36 31.26 -2.16 -22.22
N ASN A 37 32.58 -2.27 -22.10
CA ASN A 37 33.60 -1.24 -22.20
C ASN A 37 33.22 -0.04 -23.07
N LEU A 38 33.49 1.15 -22.56
CA LEU A 38 33.85 2.31 -23.37
C LEU A 38 35.12 2.94 -22.78
N GLU A 39 36.26 2.43 -23.25
CA GLU A 39 37.49 3.22 -23.35
C GLU A 39 37.38 4.12 -24.58
N GLY A 40 37.57 5.43 -24.42
CA GLY A 40 37.42 6.36 -25.54
C GLY A 40 37.79 7.81 -25.21
N LYS A 41 39.10 8.04 -25.04
CA LYS A 41 39.87 9.27 -25.30
C LYS A 41 39.09 10.57 -25.56
N THR A 42 39.30 11.59 -24.71
CA THR A 42 39.32 12.99 -25.13
C THR A 42 40.59 13.69 -24.61
N ASN A 43 41.50 13.97 -25.54
CA ASN A 43 42.50 15.01 -25.40
C ASN A 43 41.83 16.33 -25.84
N GLY A 44 41.86 17.36 -25.01
CA GLY A 44 41.28 18.66 -25.32
C GLY A 44 41.77 19.74 -24.37
N THR A 45 42.82 20.42 -24.79
CA THR A 45 43.62 21.43 -24.09
C THR A 45 42.83 22.65 -23.61
N LEU A 46 43.25 23.16 -22.44
CA LEU A 46 42.89 24.45 -21.84
C LEU A 46 42.91 25.62 -22.83
N GLN A 47 41.92 26.52 -22.71
CA GLN A 47 42.17 27.97 -22.70
C GLN A 47 41.29 28.68 -21.67
N LYS A 48 41.92 29.67 -21.02
CA LYS A 48 41.45 30.60 -19.97
C LYS A 48 40.36 31.55 -20.45
N THR A 49 39.55 32.01 -19.50
CA THR A 49 39.13 33.42 -19.22
C THR A 49 38.11 33.33 -18.07
N ASP A 50 38.44 33.74 -16.86
CA ASP A 50 38.44 35.09 -16.28
C ASP A 50 37.20 35.32 -15.40
N ALA A 51 37.49 35.46 -14.10
CA ALA A 51 36.83 36.21 -13.04
C ALA A 51 35.29 36.32 -13.00
N ILE A 52 34.70 35.89 -11.87
CA ILE A 52 33.88 36.73 -10.99
C ILE A 52 33.94 36.13 -9.57
N ASP A 53 34.49 36.89 -8.64
CA ASP A 53 34.34 36.70 -7.19
C ASP A 53 32.92 37.11 -6.77
N VAL A 54 32.19 36.24 -6.08
CA VAL A 54 31.19 36.66 -5.08
C VAL A 54 31.24 35.72 -3.88
N LEU A 55 31.28 36.36 -2.72
CA LEU A 55 31.46 35.84 -1.36
C LEU A 55 30.41 34.82 -0.88
N ASN A 56 30.91 33.85 -0.12
CA ASN A 56 30.41 33.33 1.17
C ASN A 56 28.93 33.55 1.54
N SER A 57 28.21 32.46 1.77
CA SER A 57 27.42 32.26 3.01
C SER A 57 26.89 30.82 3.14
N SER A 58 27.00 30.28 4.36
CA SER A 58 26.23 29.13 4.91
C SER A 58 26.65 27.74 4.38
N GLN A 59 27.17 26.77 5.14
CA GLN A 59 27.00 26.41 6.55
C GLN A 59 25.54 26.34 6.99
N CYS A 60 24.78 25.40 6.42
CA CYS A 60 23.64 24.70 7.02
C CYS A 60 23.07 23.67 6.03
N ASP A 61 23.80 22.58 5.74
CA ASP A 61 23.24 21.45 4.96
C ASP A 61 23.84 20.11 5.42
N GLN A 62 23.73 19.86 6.73
CA GLN A 62 23.77 18.50 7.27
C GLN A 62 22.57 18.36 8.17
N TRP A 63 21.48 17.81 7.62
CA TRP A 63 20.43 17.04 8.29
C TRP A 63 19.26 16.92 7.33
N PHE A 64 19.35 16.02 6.35
CA PHE A 64 18.21 15.28 5.79
C PHE A 64 18.77 14.27 4.79
N GLU A 65 19.28 13.16 5.32
CA GLU A 65 19.59 11.99 4.52
C GLU A 65 18.80 10.82 5.09
N SER A 66 18.07 10.14 4.22
CA SER A 66 17.28 8.91 4.44
C SER A 66 15.81 9.08 4.82
N GLN A 67 14.94 9.26 3.81
CA GLN A 67 13.76 8.40 3.59
C GLN A 67 13.32 8.56 2.12
N ASN A 68 14.02 7.86 1.22
CA ASN A 68 13.50 7.60 -0.12
C ASN A 68 12.78 6.24 -0.06
N VAL A 69 11.47 6.26 0.15
CA VAL A 69 10.62 5.07 0.03
C VAL A 69 9.60 5.36 -1.07
N ASN A 70 9.82 4.70 -2.21
CA ASN A 70 8.88 4.63 -3.31
C ASN A 70 7.53 4.11 -2.79
N ASN A 71 6.50 4.95 -2.84
CA ASN A 71 5.12 4.55 -2.58
C ASN A 71 4.31 4.65 -3.88
N ASP A 72 4.36 3.59 -4.68
CA ASP A 72 3.29 3.31 -5.65
C ASP A 72 2.11 2.70 -4.88
N ILE A 73 1.17 3.55 -4.47
CA ILE A 73 -0.09 3.10 -3.87
C ILE A 73 -1.04 2.73 -5.01
N SER A 74 -1.01 1.46 -5.42
CA SER A 74 -2.14 0.84 -6.12
C SER A 74 -3.16 0.42 -5.06
N LEU A 75 -4.33 1.07 -5.03
CA LEU A 75 -5.47 0.64 -4.23
C LEU A 75 -6.00 -0.70 -4.77
N SER A 76 -5.48 -1.80 -4.23
CA SER A 76 -6.17 -3.09 -4.24
C SER A 76 -6.85 -3.29 -2.89
N ASN A 77 -8.10 -3.78 -2.91
CA ASN A 77 -8.89 -4.17 -1.75
C ASN A 77 -8.26 -5.38 -1.04
N SER A 78 -7.10 -5.18 -0.40
CA SER A 78 -6.49 -6.18 0.47
C SER A 78 -7.02 -5.99 1.89
N GLN A 79 -7.72 -7.00 2.39
CA GLN A 79 -7.95 -7.18 3.82
C GLN A 79 -6.60 -7.53 4.48
N ASP A 80 -5.71 -6.55 4.58
CA ASP A 80 -4.43 -6.71 5.26
C ASP A 80 -4.71 -6.79 6.77
N SER A 81 -4.87 -8.02 7.24
CA SER A 81 -4.94 -8.31 8.66
C SER A 81 -3.62 -7.93 9.31
N ILE A 82 -3.59 -6.82 10.06
CA ILE A 82 -2.40 -6.41 10.81
C ILE A 82 -2.04 -7.54 11.80
N THR A 83 -0.92 -8.21 11.57
CA THR A 83 -0.39 -9.27 12.43
C THR A 83 0.41 -8.64 13.57
N PHE A 84 -0.19 -8.59 14.77
CA PHE A 84 0.47 -8.10 15.98
C PHE A 84 1.22 -9.23 16.68
N SER A 85 2.55 -9.11 16.80
CA SER A 85 3.38 -9.97 17.67
C SER A 85 3.29 -9.50 19.13
N GLN A 86 3.25 -10.44 20.07
CA GLN A 86 2.77 -10.20 21.45
C GLN A 86 3.73 -9.47 22.41
N ASP A 87 5.00 -9.26 22.05
CA ASP A 87 5.99 -8.71 22.99
C ASP A 87 6.47 -7.31 22.55
N SER A 88 6.23 -6.32 23.43
CA SER A 88 6.75 -4.94 23.41
C SER A 88 6.60 -4.08 22.14
N TYR A 89 5.60 -4.35 21.31
CA TYR A 89 5.34 -3.52 20.12
C TYR A 89 4.75 -2.16 20.48
N ILE A 90 5.49 -1.07 20.18
CA ILE A 90 4.95 0.29 20.12
C ILE A 90 4.34 0.45 18.73
N PRO A 91 3.02 0.66 18.59
CA PRO A 91 2.41 0.80 17.27
C PRO A 91 2.94 2.03 16.53
N SER A 92 3.16 1.87 15.22
CA SER A 92 3.71 2.92 14.36
C SER A 92 2.70 4.05 14.11
N GLN A 93 3.18 5.22 13.67
CA GLN A 93 2.33 6.34 13.24
C GLN A 93 1.30 5.91 12.16
N GLN A 94 1.68 4.99 11.27
CA GLN A 94 0.78 4.45 10.25
C GLN A 94 -0.41 3.71 10.87
N THR A 95 -0.20 3.03 12.01
CA THR A 95 -1.28 2.33 12.73
C THR A 95 -2.30 3.33 13.27
N ILE A 96 -1.83 4.48 13.77
CA ILE A 96 -2.68 5.57 14.26
C ILE A 96 -3.52 6.12 13.11
N MET A 97 -2.89 6.46 11.98
CA MET A 97 -3.60 7.01 10.81
C MET A 97 -4.63 6.03 10.24
N TYR A 98 -4.31 4.74 10.24
CA TYR A 98 -5.25 3.70 9.82
C TYR A 98 -6.46 3.62 10.76
N LEU A 99 -6.23 3.61 12.08
CA LEU A 99 -7.31 3.59 13.06
C LEU A 99 -8.20 4.82 12.94
N ASP A 100 -7.61 6.02 12.90
CA ASP A 100 -8.36 7.27 12.75
C ASP A 100 -9.24 7.22 11.50
N LYS A 101 -8.71 6.75 10.37
CA LYS A 101 -9.46 6.63 9.11
C LYS A 101 -10.61 5.63 9.17
N VAL A 102 -10.39 4.46 9.79
CA VAL A 102 -11.40 3.38 9.84
C VAL A 102 -12.51 3.71 10.84
N LEU A 103 -12.20 4.53 11.84
CA LEU A 103 -13.11 4.88 12.92
C LEU A 103 -13.89 6.18 12.66
N ASP A 104 -13.44 7.01 11.71
CA ASP A 104 -14.04 8.29 11.36
C ASP A 104 -15.53 8.16 11.00
N GLY A 105 -16.36 9.04 11.57
CA GLY A 105 -17.79 9.12 11.31
C GLY A 105 -18.64 7.90 11.70
N LEU A 106 -18.09 6.93 12.43
CA LEU A 106 -18.87 5.75 12.86
C LEU A 106 -19.80 6.06 14.04
N PRO A 107 -21.03 5.49 14.06
CA PRO A 107 -21.89 5.60 15.23
C PRO A 107 -21.29 4.83 16.41
N ARG A 108 -21.59 5.29 17.63
CA ARG A 108 -21.02 4.84 18.90
C ARG A 108 -20.81 3.33 19.03
N GLU A 109 -21.87 2.54 18.81
CA GLU A 109 -21.81 1.08 18.96
C GLU A 109 -20.85 0.44 17.94
N LYS A 110 -20.92 0.89 16.68
CA LYS A 110 -20.03 0.39 15.62
C LYS A 110 -18.59 0.81 15.84
N TYR A 111 -18.35 2.03 16.34
CA TYR A 111 -17.01 2.51 16.68
C TYR A 111 -16.38 1.61 17.75
N ILE A 112 -17.13 1.29 18.81
CA ILE A 112 -16.65 0.43 19.89
C ILE A 112 -16.32 -0.97 19.36
N ASP A 113 -17.25 -1.57 18.61
CA ASP A 113 -17.04 -2.90 18.04
C ASP A 113 -15.84 -2.92 17.08
N MET A 114 -15.68 -1.86 16.27
CA MET A 114 -14.57 -1.73 15.32
C MET A 114 -13.22 -1.58 16.01
N ILE A 115 -13.12 -0.79 17.09
CA ILE A 115 -11.88 -0.71 17.90
C ILE A 115 -11.52 -2.08 18.46
N VAL A 116 -12.48 -2.75 19.10
CA VAL A 116 -12.24 -4.03 19.76
C VAL A 116 -11.83 -5.09 18.74
N HIS A 117 -12.47 -5.10 17.57
CA HIS A 117 -12.14 -6.01 16.48
C HIS A 117 -10.77 -5.72 15.87
N THR A 118 -10.49 -4.48 15.49
CA THR A 118 -9.24 -4.06 14.82
C THR A 118 -8.02 -4.29 15.69
N LEU A 119 -8.16 -4.04 17.00
CA LEU A 119 -7.10 -4.26 18.00
C LEU A 119 -7.14 -5.66 18.61
N LYS A 120 -7.90 -6.60 18.00
CA LYS A 120 -7.99 -8.01 18.37
C LYS A 120 -8.30 -8.26 19.85
N GLY A 121 -9.09 -7.38 20.46
CA GLY A 121 -9.41 -7.44 21.88
C GLY A 121 -8.19 -7.28 22.81
N ASN A 122 -7.11 -6.68 22.35
CA ASN A 122 -5.92 -6.45 23.17
C ASN A 122 -6.10 -5.18 24.04
N GLU A 123 -6.28 -5.38 25.35
CA GLU A 123 -6.50 -4.29 26.30
C GLU A 123 -5.38 -3.25 26.30
N SER A 124 -4.13 -3.68 26.17
CA SER A 124 -2.96 -2.78 26.14
C SER A 124 -2.98 -1.86 24.92
N LEU A 125 -3.36 -2.38 23.74
CA LEU A 125 -3.47 -1.58 22.52
C LEU A 125 -4.64 -0.59 22.58
N VAL A 126 -5.79 -1.03 23.11
CA VAL A 126 -6.94 -0.13 23.30
C VAL A 126 -6.58 0.99 24.28
N THR A 127 -5.89 0.66 25.38
CA THR A 127 -5.43 1.65 26.37
C THR A 127 -4.38 2.60 25.79
N TRP A 128 -3.47 2.10 24.95
CA TRP A 128 -2.51 2.91 24.23
C TRP A 128 -3.21 3.92 23.30
N TYR A 129 -4.17 3.47 22.50
CA TYR A 129 -4.90 4.36 21.60
C TYR A 129 -5.74 5.39 22.38
N ARG A 130 -6.37 4.97 23.49
CA ARG A 130 -7.05 5.88 24.44
C ARG A 130 -6.14 7.00 24.92
N ASN A 131 -4.87 6.71 25.23
CA ASN A 131 -3.91 7.72 25.68
C ASN A 131 -3.51 8.68 24.54
N ILE A 132 -3.44 8.21 23.29
CA ILE A 132 -3.20 9.08 22.14
C ILE A 132 -4.35 10.08 21.98
N LEU A 133 -5.60 9.59 22.05
CA LEU A 133 -6.78 10.45 21.98
C LEU A 133 -6.83 11.44 23.15
N LEU A 134 -6.42 11.02 24.36
CA LEU A 134 -6.30 11.93 25.49
C LEU A 134 -5.29 13.05 25.22
N SER A 135 -4.11 12.74 24.67
CA SER A 135 -3.10 13.75 24.33
C SER A 135 -3.67 14.78 23.35
N ARG A 136 -4.40 14.33 22.32
CA ARG A 136 -5.08 15.20 21.36
C ARG A 136 -6.16 16.06 22.01
N ALA A 137 -7.02 15.45 22.83
CA ALA A 137 -8.05 16.17 23.58
C ALA A 137 -7.45 17.23 24.51
N GLY A 138 -6.28 16.97 25.09
CA GLY A 138 -5.57 17.91 25.97
C GLY A 138 -5.10 19.20 25.29
N GLU A 139 -5.02 19.22 23.95
CA GLU A 139 -4.68 20.42 23.17
C GLU A 139 -5.89 21.35 22.94
N ILE A 140 -7.10 20.88 23.25
CA ILE A 140 -8.35 21.61 23.03
C ILE A 140 -8.76 22.34 24.32
N GLU A 141 -9.15 23.61 24.16
CA GLU A 141 -9.63 24.44 25.27
C GLU A 141 -10.89 23.84 25.92
N GLY A 142 -10.93 23.81 27.24
CA GLY A 142 -12.05 23.22 28.01
C GLY A 142 -11.92 21.72 28.30
N CYS A 143 -10.83 21.06 27.86
CA CYS A 143 -10.58 19.66 28.22
C CYS A 143 -10.45 19.51 29.76
N PRO A 144 -11.21 18.58 30.40
CA PRO A 144 -11.14 18.39 31.85
C PRO A 144 -9.73 18.02 32.32
N LYS A 145 -9.26 18.72 33.35
CA LYS A 145 -7.97 18.42 33.98
C LYS A 145 -8.13 17.24 34.92
N GLY A 146 -7.39 16.16 34.69
CA GLY A 146 -7.40 15.02 35.59
C GLY A 146 -6.78 13.76 35.01
N LYS A 147 -6.85 12.68 35.79
CA LYS A 147 -6.47 11.34 35.32
C LYS A 147 -7.69 10.64 34.75
N LEU A 148 -7.48 9.94 33.62
CA LEU A 148 -8.45 9.02 33.07
C LEU A 148 -8.95 8.03 34.14
N CYS A 149 -10.25 7.78 34.16
CA CYS A 149 -10.85 6.76 35.01
C CYS A 149 -10.23 5.40 34.69
N ASN A 150 -9.72 4.70 35.71
CA ASN A 150 -9.36 3.29 35.56
C ASN A 150 -10.62 2.44 35.76
N ARG A 151 -11.11 1.82 34.68
CA ARG A 151 -12.40 1.13 34.66
C ARG A 151 -12.21 -0.35 34.96
N LYS A 152 -12.50 -0.75 36.20
CA LYS A 152 -12.49 -2.17 36.61
C LYS A 152 -13.50 -2.97 35.78
N THR A 153 -13.15 -4.22 35.46
CA THR A 153 -14.08 -5.20 34.87
C THR A 153 -15.30 -5.36 35.76
N THR A 154 -16.48 -5.51 35.16
CA THR A 154 -17.72 -5.85 35.88
C THR A 154 -18.36 -7.05 35.20
N ASN A 155 -19.24 -7.78 35.90
CA ASN A 155 -19.93 -8.96 35.34
C ASN A 155 -20.70 -8.69 34.03
N LYS A 156 -21.01 -7.41 33.73
CA LYS A 156 -21.78 -6.99 32.55
C LYS A 156 -20.94 -6.45 31.39
N SER A 157 -19.65 -6.16 31.58
CA SER A 157 -18.83 -5.51 30.54
C SER A 157 -17.34 -5.64 30.82
N SER A 158 -16.57 -5.99 29.79
CA SER A 158 -15.12 -6.08 29.86
C SER A 158 -14.46 -4.70 30.01
N SER A 159 -13.27 -4.66 30.62
CA SER A 159 -12.39 -3.48 30.67
C SER A 159 -12.14 -2.93 29.27
N ILE A 160 -11.89 -3.82 28.31
CA ILE A 160 -11.66 -3.48 26.89
C ILE A 160 -12.82 -2.69 26.30
N GLN A 161 -14.07 -3.16 26.44
CA GLN A 161 -15.24 -2.43 25.94
C GLN A 161 -15.41 -1.07 26.61
N LYS A 162 -15.10 -1.00 27.90
CA LYS A 162 -15.15 0.24 28.66
C LYS A 162 -14.09 1.25 28.19
N TYR A 163 -12.88 0.80 27.86
CA TYR A 163 -11.85 1.66 27.29
C TYR A 163 -12.17 2.08 25.86
N ALA A 164 -12.74 1.20 25.04
CA ALA A 164 -13.20 1.55 23.70
C ALA A 164 -14.31 2.63 23.74
N LYS A 165 -15.21 2.58 24.73
CA LYS A 165 -16.19 3.65 25.00
C LYS A 165 -15.52 4.97 25.33
N ASP A 166 -14.47 4.94 26.14
CA ASP A 166 -13.71 6.16 26.46
C ASP A 166 -13.00 6.72 25.23
N CYS A 167 -12.46 5.86 24.34
CA CYS A 167 -11.90 6.30 23.06
C CYS A 167 -12.94 7.05 22.22
N TYR A 168 -14.17 6.53 22.12
CA TYR A 168 -15.24 7.21 21.39
C TYR A 168 -15.54 8.59 21.97
N ILE A 169 -15.66 8.71 23.29
CA ILE A 169 -15.96 10.00 23.93
C ILE A 169 -14.81 11.00 23.70
N LEU A 170 -13.56 10.55 23.80
CA LEU A 170 -12.40 11.40 23.52
C LEU A 170 -12.36 11.84 22.04
N GLN A 171 -12.69 10.95 21.11
CA GLN A 171 -12.80 11.28 19.68
C GLN A 171 -13.89 12.32 19.40
N MET A 172 -15.10 12.11 19.93
CA MET A 172 -16.20 13.07 19.80
C MET A 172 -15.83 14.45 20.38
N PHE A 173 -15.11 14.47 21.50
CA PHE A 173 -14.59 15.72 22.07
C PHE A 173 -13.59 16.40 21.13
N THR A 174 -12.70 15.65 20.49
CA THR A 174 -11.77 16.21 19.49
C THR A 174 -12.48 16.76 18.24
N GLU A 175 -13.69 16.30 17.96
CA GLU A 175 -14.56 16.79 16.89
C GLU A 175 -15.47 17.95 17.33
N GLY A 176 -15.41 18.35 18.60
CA GLY A 176 -16.15 19.50 19.15
C GLY A 176 -17.40 19.14 19.98
N ASP A 177 -17.69 17.86 20.22
CA ASP A 177 -18.79 17.44 21.09
C ASP A 177 -18.31 17.18 22.53
N ALA A 178 -18.63 18.10 23.43
CA ALA A 178 -18.24 18.04 24.84
C ALA A 178 -19.25 17.35 25.78
N SER A 179 -20.31 16.72 25.26
CA SER A 179 -21.46 16.29 26.06
C SER A 179 -21.13 15.23 27.15
N GLU A 180 -20.14 14.37 26.93
CA GLU A 180 -19.84 13.23 27.82
C GLU A 180 -18.41 13.22 28.38
N ILE A 181 -17.58 14.24 28.10
CA ILE A 181 -16.14 14.21 28.36
C ILE A 181 -15.80 14.01 29.86
N ASP A 182 -16.59 14.62 30.76
CA ASP A 182 -16.41 14.51 32.21
C ASP A 182 -16.54 13.06 32.73
N SER A 183 -17.29 12.21 32.03
CA SER A 183 -17.52 10.82 32.44
C SER A 183 -16.28 9.92 32.28
N VAL A 184 -15.29 10.40 31.55
CA VAL A 184 -14.04 9.68 31.24
C VAL A 184 -12.96 9.99 32.28
N PHE A 185 -13.06 11.11 33.00
CA PHE A 185 -12.09 11.53 34.01
C PHE A 185 -12.50 11.13 35.42
N SER A 186 -11.51 10.88 36.26
CA SER A 186 -11.74 10.55 37.67
C SER A 186 -12.21 11.80 38.41
N ARG A 187 -13.38 11.74 39.06
CA ARG A 187 -13.78 12.80 40.00
C ARG A 187 -12.79 12.81 41.16
N SER A 188 -12.09 13.92 41.33
CA SER A 188 -11.25 14.15 42.51
C SER A 188 -12.13 13.97 43.76
N VAL A 189 -11.80 13.01 44.62
CA VAL A 189 -12.50 12.77 45.90
C VAL A 189 -12.17 13.87 46.93
N ASN A 190 -11.30 14.83 46.58
CA ASN A 190 -10.85 15.91 47.46
C ASN A 190 -11.59 17.23 47.24
N SER A 191 -12.81 17.20 46.70
CA SER A 191 -13.75 18.30 46.91
C SER A 191 -14.33 18.16 48.31
N THR A 192 -13.58 18.62 49.31
CA THR A 192 -14.11 18.94 50.62
C THR A 192 -15.39 19.74 50.40
N SER A 193 -16.47 19.24 50.97
CA SER A 193 -17.74 19.91 51.08
C SER A 193 -17.55 21.19 51.90
N ASP A 194 -17.16 22.28 51.26
CA ASP A 194 -17.39 23.60 51.82
C ASP A 194 -18.87 23.91 51.63
N ASN A 195 -19.62 23.63 52.70
CA ASN A 195 -20.83 24.33 53.03
C ASN A 195 -20.57 25.84 52.87
N LEU A 196 -21.27 26.52 51.97
CA LEU A 196 -21.55 27.93 52.17
C LEU A 196 -23.06 28.17 52.11
N HIS A 197 -23.52 28.61 53.28
CA HIS A 197 -24.83 29.14 53.58
C HIS A 197 -25.19 30.32 52.66
N ASN A 198 -26.49 30.56 52.58
CA ASN A 198 -27.12 31.77 52.07
C ASN A 198 -26.55 33.06 52.68
N ASP A 199 -26.83 34.15 51.95
CA ASP A 199 -26.71 35.56 52.31
C ASP A 199 -25.30 36.15 52.29
N THR A 200 -24.99 36.94 51.26
CA THR A 200 -24.77 38.39 51.39
C THR A 200 -24.66 39.02 50.00
N ILE A 201 -25.39 40.13 49.85
CA ILE A 201 -25.35 41.11 48.76
C ILE A 201 -23.90 41.38 48.34
N CYS A 202 -23.55 41.08 47.09
CA CYS A 202 -22.25 41.46 46.55
C CYS A 202 -22.31 42.94 46.16
N GLU A 203 -21.84 43.79 47.08
CA GLU A 203 -21.42 45.15 46.80
C GLU A 203 -20.51 45.16 45.56
N GLN A 204 -20.81 46.07 44.64
CA GLN A 204 -19.93 46.39 43.53
C GLN A 204 -18.63 46.97 44.10
N ASN A 205 -17.63 46.11 44.29
CA ASN A 205 -16.25 46.55 44.45
C ASN A 205 -15.91 47.46 43.25
N PRO A 206 -15.36 48.67 43.47
CA PRO A 206 -14.85 49.48 42.38
C PRO A 206 -13.73 48.68 41.74
N VAL A 207 -13.99 48.14 40.55
CA VAL A 207 -13.00 47.37 39.78
C VAL A 207 -11.73 48.20 39.70
N ASN A 208 -10.66 47.70 40.31
CA ASN A 208 -9.38 48.39 40.40
C ASN A 208 -8.90 48.70 38.97
N GLN A 209 -8.90 49.98 38.59
CA GLN A 209 -8.58 50.41 37.23
C GLN A 209 -7.18 49.97 36.76
N VAL A 210 -6.28 49.70 37.72
CA VAL A 210 -4.95 49.14 37.49
C VAL A 210 -5.01 47.69 36.97
N ASP A 211 -5.93 46.87 37.46
CA ASP A 211 -6.11 45.47 37.04
C ASP A 211 -6.71 45.38 35.63
N ILE A 212 -7.57 46.34 35.26
CA ILE A 212 -8.10 46.45 33.90
C ILE A 212 -6.96 46.79 32.92
N ASN A 213 -6.11 47.75 33.28
CA ASN A 213 -5.01 48.20 32.42
C ASN A 213 -3.93 47.11 32.23
N SER A 214 -3.61 46.33 33.28
CA SER A 214 -2.67 45.21 33.19
C SER A 214 -3.22 44.09 32.30
N THR A 215 -4.52 43.77 32.45
CA THR A 215 -5.20 42.79 31.61
C THR A 215 -5.25 43.22 30.14
N LEU A 216 -5.51 44.51 29.89
CA LEU A 216 -5.50 45.08 28.54
C LEU A 216 -4.12 45.00 27.89
N GLN A 217 -3.05 45.31 28.64
CA GLN A 217 -1.69 45.22 28.13
C GLN A 217 -1.30 43.78 27.77
N LEU A 218 -1.67 42.81 28.60
CA LEU A 218 -1.46 41.38 28.33
C LEU A 218 -2.25 40.92 27.10
N LEU A 219 -3.46 41.44 26.91
CA LEU A 219 -4.27 41.16 25.72
C LEU A 219 -3.60 41.71 24.46
N ILE A 220 -3.10 42.95 24.49
CA ILE A 220 -2.39 43.57 23.36
C ILE A 220 -1.14 42.75 23.00
N GLU A 221 -0.36 42.33 23.98
CA GLU A 221 0.83 41.49 23.75
C GLU A 221 0.44 40.15 23.12
N ARG A 222 -0.61 39.50 23.62
CA ARG A 222 -1.11 38.24 23.05
C ARG A 222 -1.61 38.42 21.62
N VAL A 223 -2.34 39.49 21.33
CA VAL A 223 -2.81 39.81 19.97
C VAL A 223 -1.63 40.02 19.03
N ASN A 224 -0.63 40.81 19.43
CA ASN A 224 0.59 41.00 18.63
C ASN A 224 1.35 39.68 18.39
N GLY A 225 1.41 38.80 19.40
CA GLY A 225 1.98 37.47 19.26
C GLY A 225 1.25 36.62 18.22
N LEU A 226 -0.09 36.63 18.25
CA LEU A 226 -0.92 35.93 17.28
C LEU A 226 -0.77 36.49 15.86
N GLU A 227 -0.69 37.82 15.70
CA GLU A 227 -0.45 38.45 14.40
C GLU A 227 0.89 38.05 13.78
N ASN A 228 1.94 37.94 14.59
CA ASN A 228 3.26 37.50 14.12
C ASN A 228 3.25 36.03 13.70
N ILE A 229 2.57 35.17 14.46
CA ILE A 229 2.37 33.76 14.10
C ILE A 229 1.60 33.66 12.78
N LEU A 230 0.55 34.46 12.60
CA LEU A 230 -0.26 34.48 11.39
C LEU A 230 0.59 34.88 10.16
N LYS A 231 1.37 35.96 10.25
CA LYS A 231 2.28 36.38 9.17
C LYS A 231 3.32 35.31 8.82
N SER A 232 3.84 34.60 9.82
CA SER A 232 4.78 33.49 9.61
C SER A 232 4.11 32.33 8.88
N LYS A 233 2.90 31.94 9.30
CA LYS A 233 2.10 30.89 8.65
C LYS A 233 1.75 31.26 7.20
N ASP A 234 1.36 32.51 6.92
CA ASP A 234 1.12 32.99 5.55
C ASP A 234 2.37 32.87 4.67
N GLY A 235 3.55 33.12 5.24
CA GLY A 235 4.83 32.95 4.54
C GLY A 235 5.12 31.48 4.20
N ILE A 236 4.83 30.56 5.12
CA ILE A 236 4.96 29.11 4.89
C ILE A 236 3.96 28.65 3.85
N GLU A 237 2.70 29.09 3.92
CA GLU A 237 1.65 28.75 2.96
C GLU A 237 2.03 29.16 1.53
N LYS A 238 2.57 30.38 1.36
CA LYS A 238 3.06 30.84 0.05
C LYS A 238 4.20 29.98 -0.50
N LYS A 239 5.15 29.58 0.37
CA LYS A 239 6.25 28.67 -0.03
C LYS A 239 5.74 27.29 -0.43
N LEU A 240 4.78 26.74 0.32
CA LEU A 240 4.18 25.45 0.00
C LEU A 240 3.40 25.50 -1.31
N LYS A 241 2.62 26.56 -1.55
CA LYS A 241 1.93 26.77 -2.83
C LYS A 241 2.89 26.83 -4.01
N ALA A 242 4.00 27.56 -3.89
CA ALA A 242 5.02 27.62 -4.93
C ALA A 242 5.68 26.23 -5.19
N LYS A 243 5.92 25.44 -4.13
CA LYS A 243 6.48 24.08 -4.29
C LYS A 243 5.50 23.11 -4.94
N ILE A 244 4.20 23.23 -4.64
CA ILE A 244 3.15 22.46 -5.29
C ILE A 244 3.12 22.77 -6.79
N GLU A 245 3.13 24.05 -7.16
CA GLU A 245 3.16 24.48 -8.56
C GLU A 245 4.43 23.98 -9.29
N GLU A 246 5.59 24.01 -8.63
CA GLU A 246 6.83 23.43 -9.17
C GLU A 246 6.69 21.92 -9.44
N LEU A 247 6.14 21.16 -8.49
CA LEU A 247 5.94 19.72 -8.61
C LEU A 247 4.92 19.36 -9.70
N GLU A 248 3.84 20.13 -9.84
CA GLU A 248 2.86 19.97 -10.91
C GLU A 248 3.51 20.13 -12.29
N ASN A 249 4.38 21.14 -12.45
CA ASN A 249 5.14 21.33 -13.68
C ASN A 249 6.09 20.16 -13.98
N VAL A 250 6.76 19.60 -12.97
CA VAL A 250 7.62 18.41 -13.13
C VAL A 250 6.80 17.17 -13.53
N ILE A 251 5.62 16.97 -12.93
CA ILE A 251 4.71 15.87 -13.30
C ILE A 251 4.29 16.00 -14.76
N ASP A 252 3.96 17.20 -15.22
CA ASP A 252 3.54 17.44 -16.59
C ASP A 252 4.68 17.25 -17.60
N ASP A 253 5.90 17.65 -17.25
CA ASP A 253 7.09 17.37 -18.09
C ASP A 253 7.35 15.85 -18.19
N ASN A 254 7.33 15.14 -17.06
CA ASN A 254 7.52 13.69 -17.02
C ASN A 254 6.45 12.95 -17.85
N LYS A 255 5.19 13.37 -17.80
CA LYS A 255 4.12 12.82 -18.65
C LYS A 255 4.42 13.02 -20.14
N ARG A 256 4.92 14.20 -20.52
CA ARG A 256 5.32 14.48 -21.92
C ARG A 256 6.48 13.58 -22.36
N GLN A 257 7.51 13.44 -21.52
CA GLN A 257 8.65 12.56 -21.82
C GLN A 257 8.21 11.10 -21.95
N PHE A 258 7.31 10.63 -21.08
CA PHE A 258 6.75 9.29 -21.16
C PHE A 258 6.01 9.04 -22.48
N GLU A 259 5.14 9.97 -22.91
CA GLU A 259 4.43 9.83 -24.19
C GLU A 259 5.39 9.89 -25.39
N LEU A 260 6.47 10.67 -25.33
CA LEU A 260 7.52 10.66 -26.35
C LEU A 260 8.23 9.30 -26.43
N LEU A 261 8.67 8.75 -25.29
CA LEU A 261 9.32 7.44 -25.23
C LEU A 261 8.39 6.32 -25.72
N LYS A 262 7.12 6.38 -25.32
CA LYS A 262 6.10 5.44 -25.77
C LYS A 262 5.90 5.52 -27.29
N ALA A 263 5.83 6.72 -27.85
CA ALA A 263 5.74 6.92 -29.30
C ALA A 263 6.99 6.41 -30.04
N GLU A 264 8.17 6.47 -29.42
CA GLU A 264 9.42 5.95 -29.99
C GLU A 264 9.51 4.41 -29.93
N ILE A 265 9.08 3.80 -28.83
CA ILE A 265 9.23 2.35 -28.59
C ILE A 265 8.15 1.54 -29.31
N THR A 266 6.91 2.02 -29.34
CA THR A 266 5.77 1.32 -29.97
C THR A 266 6.05 0.84 -31.41
N PRO A 267 6.55 1.66 -32.35
CA PRO A 267 6.84 1.19 -33.71
C PRO A 267 7.98 0.18 -33.77
N LYS A 268 8.95 0.24 -32.85
CA LYS A 268 10.04 -0.74 -32.77
C LYS A 268 9.50 -2.11 -32.35
N ILE A 269 8.61 -2.13 -31.35
CA ILE A 269 7.93 -3.37 -30.92
C ILE A 269 7.13 -3.98 -32.06
N VAL A 270 6.28 -3.18 -32.74
CA VAL A 270 5.48 -3.65 -33.89
C VAL A 270 6.38 -4.22 -35.00
N LYS A 271 7.52 -3.57 -35.27
CA LYS A 271 8.50 -4.09 -36.23
C LYS A 271 9.07 -5.44 -35.79
N PHE A 272 9.52 -5.58 -34.55
CA PHE A 272 10.05 -6.84 -34.04
C PHE A 272 9.01 -7.98 -34.05
N GLU A 273 7.76 -7.69 -33.69
CA GLU A 273 6.66 -8.67 -33.78
C GLU A 273 6.45 -9.16 -35.21
N SER A 274 6.52 -8.25 -36.20
CA SER A 274 6.41 -8.61 -37.62
C SER A 274 7.59 -9.48 -38.10
N GLU A 275 8.80 -9.20 -37.63
CA GLU A 275 10.00 -9.99 -37.93
C GLU A 275 9.92 -11.38 -37.31
N ILE A 276 9.52 -11.48 -36.03
CA ILE A 276 9.30 -12.75 -35.33
C ILE A 276 8.25 -13.59 -36.05
N LYS A 277 7.12 -12.98 -36.45
CA LYS A 277 6.08 -13.67 -37.20
C LYS A 277 6.63 -14.22 -38.51
N THR A 278 7.37 -13.40 -39.27
CA THR A 278 7.99 -13.82 -40.55
C THR A 278 8.96 -14.99 -40.35
N MET A 279 9.81 -14.93 -39.32
CA MET A 279 10.72 -16.02 -38.98
C MET A 279 9.98 -17.30 -38.58
N SER A 280 8.87 -17.19 -37.85
CA SER A 280 8.03 -18.33 -37.47
C SER A 280 7.39 -19.02 -38.67
N TRP A 281 6.91 -18.24 -39.66
CA TRP A 281 6.43 -18.78 -40.94
C TRP A 281 7.54 -19.53 -41.68
N LEU A 282 8.71 -18.92 -41.83
CA LEU A 282 9.85 -19.56 -42.51
C LEU A 282 10.30 -20.85 -41.80
N ALA A 283 10.32 -20.88 -40.47
CA ALA A 283 10.67 -22.07 -39.70
C ALA A 283 9.65 -23.21 -39.93
N SER A 284 8.37 -22.87 -40.07
CA SER A 284 7.30 -23.83 -40.36
C SER A 284 7.46 -24.42 -41.76
N ASP A 285 7.72 -23.58 -42.77
CA ASP A 285 7.95 -24.02 -44.15
C ASP A 285 9.17 -24.95 -44.28
N VAL A 286 10.27 -24.62 -43.59
CA VAL A 286 11.48 -25.47 -43.56
C VAL A 286 11.21 -26.80 -42.85
N GLY A 287 10.41 -26.78 -41.77
CA GLY A 287 9.97 -28.00 -41.09
C GLY A 287 9.14 -28.91 -41.99
N GLU A 288 8.19 -28.34 -42.73
CA GLU A 288 7.34 -29.07 -43.67
C GLU A 288 8.12 -29.66 -44.85
N PHE A 289 9.06 -28.88 -45.41
CA PHE A 289 9.95 -29.35 -46.48
C PHE A 289 10.82 -30.53 -46.03
N ASN A 290 11.42 -30.45 -44.83
CA ASN A 290 12.22 -31.54 -44.27
C ASN A 290 11.39 -32.79 -43.98
N PHE A 291 10.17 -32.64 -43.48
CA PHE A 291 9.25 -33.75 -43.25
C PHE A 291 8.86 -34.45 -44.56
N MET A 292 8.53 -33.68 -45.60
CA MET A 292 8.19 -34.20 -46.93
C MET A 292 9.36 -34.93 -47.61
N ALA A 293 10.57 -34.39 -47.49
CA ALA A 293 11.78 -35.04 -47.99
C ALA A 293 12.07 -36.37 -47.26
N HIS A 294 11.95 -36.39 -45.93
CA HIS A 294 12.15 -37.60 -45.12
C HIS A 294 11.08 -38.67 -45.40
N SER A 295 9.81 -38.26 -45.52
CA SER A 295 8.68 -39.14 -45.86
C SER A 295 8.88 -39.81 -47.23
N SER A 296 9.35 -39.06 -48.23
CA SER A 296 9.63 -39.59 -49.57
C SER A 296 10.75 -40.65 -49.55
N LYS A 297 11.88 -40.36 -48.87
CA LYS A 297 12.98 -41.33 -48.69
C LYS A 297 12.55 -42.57 -47.91
N MET A 298 11.70 -42.41 -46.89
CA MET A 298 11.21 -43.53 -46.10
C MET A 298 10.35 -44.49 -46.94
N LYS A 299 9.50 -43.95 -47.83
CA LYS A 299 8.72 -44.76 -48.78
C LYS A 299 9.61 -45.52 -49.76
N GLU A 300 10.68 -44.89 -50.24
CA GLU A 300 11.67 -45.53 -51.11
C GLU A 300 12.35 -46.72 -50.40
N ILE A 301 12.87 -46.50 -49.19
CA ILE A 301 13.49 -47.56 -48.36
C ILE A 301 12.49 -48.70 -48.08
N GLN A 302 11.23 -48.39 -47.77
CA GLN A 302 10.21 -49.42 -47.55
C GLN A 302 9.95 -50.25 -48.82
N SER A 303 9.94 -49.61 -49.99
CA SER A 303 9.78 -50.31 -51.27
C SER A 303 10.95 -51.25 -51.56
N GLU A 304 12.18 -50.82 -51.26
CA GLU A 304 13.39 -51.62 -51.42
C GLU A 304 13.43 -52.81 -50.44
N ILE A 305 13.07 -52.59 -49.16
CA ILE A 305 12.93 -53.67 -48.17
C ILE A 305 11.92 -54.72 -48.64
N LYS A 306 10.79 -54.29 -49.23
CA LYS A 306 9.77 -55.20 -49.75
C LYS A 306 10.31 -56.02 -50.94
N GLN A 307 11.02 -55.38 -51.87
CA GLN A 307 11.67 -56.08 -52.99
C GLN A 307 12.71 -57.09 -52.51
N ASN A 308 13.57 -56.69 -51.57
CA ASN A 308 14.59 -57.56 -50.98
C ASN A 308 13.98 -58.76 -50.26
N ARG A 309 12.86 -58.58 -49.53
CA ARG A 309 12.12 -59.70 -48.93
C ARG A 309 11.62 -60.69 -49.98
N ILE A 310 11.04 -60.21 -51.08
CA ILE A 310 10.57 -61.07 -52.17
C ILE A 310 11.75 -61.85 -52.78
N ALA A 311 12.90 -61.19 -53.00
CA ALA A 311 14.11 -61.83 -53.50
C ALA A 311 14.62 -62.91 -52.55
N ILE A 312 14.71 -62.62 -51.24
CA ILE A 312 15.13 -63.58 -50.22
C ILE A 312 14.18 -64.80 -50.17
N THR A 313 12.86 -64.59 -50.15
CA THR A 313 11.90 -65.71 -50.17
C THR A 313 12.01 -66.54 -51.45
N SER A 314 12.29 -65.91 -52.58
CA SER A 314 12.50 -66.61 -53.85
C SER A 314 13.79 -67.46 -53.82
N LEU A 315 14.86 -66.95 -53.22
CA LEU A 315 16.11 -67.68 -53.00
C LEU A 315 15.94 -68.84 -52.03
N GLN A 316 15.22 -68.64 -50.92
CA GLN A 316 14.89 -69.70 -49.95
C GLN A 316 14.16 -70.85 -50.62
N LYS A 317 13.10 -70.56 -51.41
CA LYS A 317 12.38 -71.57 -52.20
C LYS A 317 13.27 -72.30 -53.21
N HIS A 318 14.26 -71.61 -53.79
CA HIS A 318 15.22 -72.27 -54.68
C HIS A 318 16.19 -73.16 -53.91
N SER A 319 16.67 -72.73 -52.73
CA SER A 319 17.55 -73.55 -51.90
C SER A 319 16.89 -74.84 -51.39
N GLU A 320 15.60 -74.79 -51.02
CA GLU A 320 14.81 -75.96 -50.63
C GLU A 320 14.70 -77.00 -51.77
N LYS A 321 14.67 -76.55 -53.03
CA LYS A 321 14.66 -77.46 -54.19
C LYS A 321 16.01 -78.12 -54.44
N ILE A 322 17.11 -77.48 -54.07
CA ILE A 322 18.48 -77.96 -54.33
C ILE A 322 18.90 -78.99 -53.28
N ASN A 323 18.34 -78.95 -52.07
CA ASN A 323 18.68 -79.88 -51.00
C ASN A 323 17.44 -80.62 -50.46
N PRO A 324 16.91 -81.63 -51.19
CA PRO A 324 15.68 -82.34 -50.82
C PRO A 324 15.88 -83.39 -49.70
N TYR A 325 16.99 -83.29 -48.95
CA TYR A 325 17.39 -84.24 -47.92
C TYR A 325 16.80 -83.91 -46.55
#